data_AF-A0A392MKR5-F1
#
_entry.id   AF-A0A392MKR5-F1
#
_cell.length_a   1.000
_cell.length_b   1.000
_cell.length_c   1.000
_cell.angle_alpha   90.00
_cell.angle_beta   90.00
_cell.angle_gamma   90.00
#
_symmetry.space_group_name_H-M   'P 1'
#
loop_
_entity.id
_entity.type
_entity.pdbx_description
1 polymer ?
#
loop_
_entity_poly.entity_id
_entity_poly.type
_entity_poly.pdbx_seq_one_letter_code
_entity_poly.pdbx_strand_id
1 'polypeptide(L)'
;YLRTDKEAKKLLPISLGLLSCLYGCRRAVSGLPTNECKLFLKRKSERSSWTIEHLIQGFSCSKCDKKFIRNHNEWHPPIIVRSDMCGADAQVSLDSSFMQLQSLFFNLLFDESSEDVQISCVKVIHRILAHGAPDILLNKRLEWIKCLKYLLTCRSKELRDAFCGHISSFVDDHILSLIFAGDADKSKEQIFLDTVKHGMIDTDSPHILETLMECTAEIMVSVDIGSKLFLSALILLVDKLDSKHVTVKMNASRLIYKSCYFHLKGGLELILSKNAHIRNELYDYLSERLASRPVLVSEFAEAVFGVETKELVKKMIPSVLPKLVVAQQYSSQAVNTLNELAKCVNPPPSPPPNPPLNPVALLIVDWLPKVLAFALHQTDDQQLLSALQFYHAHFGFDRREIYKAALPSLLDELVCFTDDSDSDEISKR
;
A
#
# COMPACT_ATOMS: atom_id res chain seq x y z
N TYR A 1 -47.35 3.26 -10.70
CA TYR A 1 -46.44 4.01 -9.81
C TYR A 1 -45.37 4.66 -10.68
N LEU A 2 -45.51 5.96 -10.95
CA LEU A 2 -44.50 6.73 -11.68
C LEU A 2 -43.29 6.91 -10.76
N ARG A 3 -42.20 6.18 -11.03
CA ARG A 3 -40.89 6.49 -10.44
C ARG A 3 -40.56 7.94 -10.78
N THR A 4 -40.14 8.71 -9.79
CA THR A 4 -39.60 10.05 -10.04
C THR A 4 -38.36 9.92 -10.92
N ASP A 5 -38.08 10.93 -11.76
CA ASP A 5 -36.91 10.96 -12.65
C ASP A 5 -35.59 10.69 -11.87
N LYS A 6 -35.51 11.11 -10.61
CA LYS A 6 -34.40 10.80 -9.68
C LYS A 6 -34.24 9.31 -9.37
N GLU A 7 -35.33 8.59 -9.07
CA GLU A 7 -35.30 7.14 -8.80
C GLU A 7 -34.86 6.35 -10.04
N ALA A 8 -35.32 6.77 -11.22
CA ALA A 8 -34.91 6.17 -12.49
C ALA A 8 -33.42 6.37 -12.76
N LYS A 9 -32.89 7.57 -12.49
CA LYS A 9 -31.47 7.89 -12.69
C LYS A 9 -30.52 7.09 -11.79
N LYS A 10 -30.91 6.78 -10.55
CA LYS A 10 -30.11 5.91 -9.64
C LYS A 10 -29.94 4.47 -10.15
N LEU A 11 -30.89 3.99 -10.94
CA LEU A 11 -30.86 2.63 -11.49
C LEU A 11 -29.95 2.51 -12.71
N LEU A 12 -29.63 3.63 -13.36
CA LEU A 12 -28.74 3.61 -14.51
C LEU A 12 -27.35 3.07 -14.13
N PRO A 13 -26.61 3.64 -13.14
CA PRO A 13 -25.32 3.10 -12.75
C PRO A 13 -25.36 1.63 -12.33
N ILE A 14 -26.39 1.24 -11.58
CA ILE A 14 -26.58 -0.14 -11.14
C ILE A 14 -26.73 -1.07 -12.35
N SER A 15 -27.53 -0.65 -13.34
CA SER A 15 -27.70 -1.38 -14.60
C SER A 15 -26.38 -1.47 -15.38
N LEU A 16 -25.57 -0.41 -15.42
CA LEU A 16 -24.24 -0.43 -16.05
C LEU A 16 -23.32 -1.46 -15.39
N GLY A 17 -23.34 -1.55 -14.06
CA GLY A 17 -22.58 -2.56 -13.31
C GLY A 17 -22.99 -3.99 -13.68
N LEU A 18 -24.30 -4.26 -13.79
CA LEU A 18 -24.83 -5.58 -14.17
C LEU A 18 -24.51 -5.93 -15.63
N LEU A 19 -24.65 -4.96 -16.54
CA LEU A 19 -24.27 -5.10 -17.94
C LEU A 19 -22.77 -5.38 -18.10
N SER A 20 -21.92 -4.82 -17.23
CA SER A 20 -20.49 -5.14 -17.20
C SER A 20 -20.24 -6.60 -16.82
N CYS A 21 -20.96 -7.13 -15.83
CA CYS A 21 -20.89 -8.56 -15.49
C CYS A 21 -21.40 -9.47 -16.62
N LEU A 22 -22.48 -9.07 -17.31
CA LEU A 22 -23.00 -9.76 -18.49
C LEU A 22 -22.00 -9.79 -19.64
N TYR A 23 -21.35 -8.66 -19.90
CA TYR A 23 -20.27 -8.53 -20.86
C TYR A 23 -19.11 -9.49 -20.54
N GLY A 24 -18.62 -9.46 -19.30
CA GLY A 24 -17.53 -10.33 -18.86
C GLY A 24 -17.87 -11.82 -18.89
N CYS A 25 -19.14 -12.19 -18.69
CA CYS A 25 -19.62 -13.57 -18.82
C CYS A 25 -19.62 -14.05 -20.28
N ARG A 26 -19.96 -13.17 -21.24
CA ARG A 26 -19.98 -13.52 -22.68
C ARG A 26 -18.59 -13.64 -23.30
N ARG A 27 -17.62 -12.87 -22.81
CA ARG A 27 -16.23 -12.87 -23.31
C ARG A 27 -15.39 -14.02 -22.74
N ALA A 28 -15.89 -14.77 -21.76
CA ALA A 28 -15.18 -15.94 -21.22
C ALA A 28 -15.10 -17.05 -22.29
N VAL A 29 -13.92 -17.23 -22.89
CA VAL A 29 -13.65 -18.25 -23.90
C VAL A 29 -13.61 -19.63 -23.22
N SER A 30 -14.39 -20.59 -23.74
CA SER A 30 -14.37 -21.98 -23.31
C SER A 30 -12.98 -22.59 -23.52
N GLY A 31 -12.21 -22.81 -22.45
CA GLY A 31 -10.93 -23.54 -22.56
C GLY A 31 -9.89 -23.34 -21.46
N LEU A 32 -10.01 -22.33 -20.59
CA LEU A 32 -9.10 -22.11 -19.45
C LEU A 32 -9.87 -22.19 -18.12
N PRO A 33 -9.73 -23.28 -17.33
CA PRO A 33 -10.68 -23.65 -16.27
C PRO A 33 -10.79 -22.70 -15.07
N THR A 34 -9.85 -21.77 -14.87
CA THR A 34 -9.62 -21.15 -13.55
C THR A 34 -10.19 -19.75 -13.37
N ASN A 35 -10.79 -19.11 -14.39
CA ASN A 35 -11.20 -17.70 -14.25
C ASN A 35 -12.45 -17.27 -15.07
N GLU A 36 -13.32 -18.21 -15.45
CA GLU A 36 -14.55 -17.89 -16.17
C GLU A 36 -15.57 -17.20 -15.24
N CYS A 37 -16.04 -16.01 -15.65
CA CYS A 37 -17.11 -15.30 -14.96
C CYS A 37 -18.43 -16.05 -15.14
N LYS A 38 -19.10 -16.39 -14.05
CA LYS A 38 -20.41 -17.04 -14.03
C LYS A 38 -21.43 -16.11 -13.40
N LEU A 39 -22.63 -16.10 -13.97
CA LEU A 39 -23.75 -15.30 -13.47
C LEU A 39 -24.80 -16.22 -12.88
N PHE A 40 -25.44 -15.77 -11.82
CA PHE A 40 -26.48 -16.48 -11.11
C PHE A 40 -27.69 -15.58 -10.94
N LEU A 41 -28.88 -16.18 -10.99
CA LEU A 41 -30.13 -15.51 -10.67
C LEU A 41 -30.80 -16.25 -9.52
N LYS A 42 -30.91 -15.59 -8.36
CA LYS A 42 -31.61 -16.12 -7.19
C LYS A 42 -33.11 -16.21 -7.49
N ARG A 43 -33.60 -17.42 -7.74
CA ARG A 43 -35.03 -17.68 -7.92
C ARG A 43 -35.70 -17.65 -6.53
N LYS A 44 -36.34 -16.53 -6.17
CA LYS A 44 -37.37 -16.54 -5.12
C LYS A 44 -38.65 -17.14 -5.73
N SER A 45 -39.25 -18.07 -5.00
CA SER A 45 -40.41 -18.86 -5.44
C SER A 45 -41.61 -18.01 -5.89
N GLU A 46 -42.30 -18.54 -6.90
CA GLU A 46 -43.74 -18.36 -7.24
C GLU A 46 -44.31 -17.03 -7.75
N ARG A 47 -43.54 -15.93 -7.90
CA ARG A 47 -44.08 -14.71 -8.55
C ARG A 47 -43.64 -14.57 -10.01
N SER A 48 -44.63 -14.51 -10.91
CA SER A 48 -44.47 -14.36 -12.37
C SER A 48 -44.16 -12.93 -12.83
N SER A 49 -44.21 -11.94 -11.94
CA SER A 49 -43.84 -10.54 -12.24
C SER A 49 -42.61 -10.12 -11.46
N TRP A 50 -41.48 -9.97 -12.16
CA TRP A 50 -40.26 -9.42 -11.61
C TRP A 50 -40.27 -7.92 -11.85
N THR A 51 -40.24 -7.10 -10.79
CA THR A 51 -39.86 -5.69 -10.97
C THR A 51 -38.35 -5.62 -11.23
N ILE A 52 -37.90 -4.55 -11.90
CA ILE A 52 -36.46 -4.32 -12.17
C ILE A 52 -35.62 -4.42 -10.89
N GLU A 53 -36.14 -3.98 -9.75
CA GLU A 53 -35.50 -4.12 -8.44
C GLU A 53 -35.29 -5.59 -8.03
N HIS A 54 -36.26 -6.46 -8.27
CA HIS A 54 -36.13 -7.89 -7.93
C HIS A 54 -35.12 -8.59 -8.84
N LEU A 55 -35.01 -8.19 -10.11
CA LEU A 55 -33.98 -8.68 -11.03
C LEU A 55 -32.58 -8.25 -10.60
N ILE A 56 -32.43 -6.96 -10.24
CA ILE A 56 -31.16 -6.41 -9.75
C ILE A 56 -30.73 -7.10 -8.45
N GLN A 57 -31.65 -7.31 -7.50
CA GLN A 57 -31.35 -7.97 -6.21
C GLN A 57 -31.11 -9.48 -6.35
N GLY A 58 -31.65 -10.11 -7.40
CA GLY A 58 -31.49 -11.54 -7.66
C GLY A 58 -30.19 -11.88 -8.38
N PHE A 59 -29.55 -10.91 -9.04
CA PHE A 59 -28.37 -11.15 -9.86
C PHE A 59 -27.10 -11.26 -9.01
N SER A 60 -26.22 -12.20 -9.35
CA SER A 60 -24.91 -12.34 -8.69
C SER A 60 -23.84 -12.78 -9.69
N CYS A 61 -22.64 -12.20 -9.55
CA CYS A 61 -21.48 -12.48 -10.39
C CYS A 61 -20.38 -13.20 -9.61
N SER A 62 -19.80 -14.26 -10.19
CA SER A 62 -18.71 -15.03 -9.56
C SER A 62 -17.46 -14.23 -9.24
N LYS A 63 -17.16 -13.18 -10.01
CA LYS A 63 -15.99 -12.33 -9.79
C LYS A 63 -16.26 -11.19 -8.81
N CYS A 64 -17.44 -10.57 -8.88
CA CYS A 64 -17.75 -9.37 -8.10
C CYS A 64 -18.39 -9.67 -6.75
N ASP A 65 -19.15 -10.76 -6.64
CA ASP A 65 -19.99 -11.06 -5.47
C ASP A 65 -19.43 -12.22 -4.61
N LYS A 66 -18.09 -12.33 -4.50
CA LYS A 66 -17.38 -13.48 -3.87
C LYS A 66 -17.84 -13.83 -2.45
N LYS A 67 -18.22 -12.85 -1.63
CA LYS A 67 -18.75 -13.07 -0.26
C LYS A 67 -20.11 -13.78 -0.25
N PHE A 68 -20.90 -13.63 -1.31
CA PHE A 68 -22.24 -14.21 -1.45
C PHE A 68 -22.20 -15.68 -1.90
N ILE A 69 -21.16 -16.07 -2.64
CA ILE A 69 -21.10 -17.36 -3.34
C ILE A 69 -20.58 -18.50 -2.46
N ARG A 70 -19.77 -18.20 -1.44
CA ARG A 70 -19.31 -19.20 -0.45
C ARG A 70 -20.47 -19.94 0.25
N ASN A 71 -21.67 -19.36 0.27
CA ASN A 71 -22.86 -19.94 0.91
C ASN A 71 -23.89 -20.56 -0.07
N HIS A 72 -23.72 -20.40 -1.39
CA HIS A 72 -24.81 -20.68 -2.35
C HIS A 72 -24.43 -21.56 -3.55
N ASN A 73 -23.17 -22.03 -3.64
CA ASN A 73 -22.68 -22.89 -4.73
C ASN A 73 -23.51 -24.16 -4.97
N GLU A 74 -24.32 -24.60 -4.00
CA GLU A 74 -25.13 -25.83 -4.12
C GLU A 74 -26.58 -25.59 -4.62
N TRP A 75 -27.10 -24.36 -4.64
CA TRP A 75 -28.57 -24.13 -4.77
C TRP A 75 -29.02 -23.44 -6.07
N HIS A 76 -28.11 -22.82 -6.83
CA HIS A 76 -28.47 -22.07 -8.05
C HIS A 76 -27.55 -22.41 -9.21
N PRO A 77 -28.05 -23.03 -10.30
CA PRO A 77 -27.24 -23.27 -11.49
C PRO A 77 -26.86 -21.93 -12.12
N PRO A 78 -25.64 -21.82 -12.70
CA PRO A 78 -25.24 -20.62 -13.42
C PRO A 78 -26.17 -20.40 -14.62
N ILE A 79 -26.38 -19.14 -14.97
CA ILE A 79 -27.04 -18.74 -16.22
C ILE A 79 -26.14 -19.24 -17.36
N ILE A 80 -26.56 -20.31 -18.02
CA ILE A 80 -25.87 -20.84 -19.20
C ILE A 80 -26.12 -19.88 -20.36
N VAL A 81 -25.19 -18.97 -20.60
CA VAL A 81 -25.17 -18.18 -21.82
C VAL A 81 -24.41 -19.00 -22.86
N ARG A 82 -25.13 -19.78 -23.68
CA ARG A 82 -24.53 -20.54 -24.78
C ARG A 82 -23.85 -19.58 -25.76
N SER A 83 -22.56 -19.80 -25.99
CA SER A 83 -21.70 -19.04 -26.91
C SER A 83 -21.64 -19.68 -28.30
N ASP A 84 -22.68 -20.38 -28.73
CA ASP A 84 -22.60 -21.24 -29.93
C ASP A 84 -22.69 -20.45 -31.26
N MET A 85 -22.60 -19.10 -31.25
CA MET A 85 -22.83 -18.25 -32.43
C MET A 85 -21.95 -16.99 -32.57
N CYS A 86 -20.93 -16.75 -31.74
CA CYS A 86 -20.16 -15.50 -31.85
C CYS A 86 -19.04 -15.56 -32.91
N GLY A 87 -19.32 -15.07 -34.12
CA GLY A 87 -18.29 -14.65 -35.08
C GLY A 87 -17.59 -13.34 -34.67
N ALA A 88 -16.50 -12.98 -35.35
CA ALA A 88 -15.69 -11.79 -35.03
C ALA A 88 -16.52 -10.48 -34.98
N ASP A 89 -17.52 -10.31 -35.84
CA ASP A 89 -18.39 -9.13 -35.88
C ASP A 89 -19.24 -8.95 -34.61
N ALA A 90 -19.67 -10.06 -33.98
CA ALA A 90 -20.44 -10.01 -32.75
C ALA A 90 -19.59 -9.55 -31.56
N GLN A 91 -18.29 -9.91 -31.54
CA GLN A 91 -17.35 -9.46 -30.51
C GLN A 91 -17.03 -7.97 -30.64
N VAL A 92 -16.81 -7.48 -31.86
CA VAL A 92 -16.57 -6.05 -32.14
C VAL A 92 -17.80 -5.21 -31.76
N SER A 93 -19.01 -5.69 -32.05
CA SER A 93 -20.25 -5.03 -31.62
C SER A 93 -20.37 -4.97 -30.10
N LEU A 94 -20.07 -6.06 -29.39
CA LEU A 94 -20.11 -6.12 -27.93
C LEU A 94 -19.12 -5.13 -27.29
N ASP A 95 -17.90 -5.05 -27.82
CA ASP A 95 -16.84 -4.16 -27.35
C ASP A 95 -17.21 -2.69 -27.58
N SER A 96 -17.83 -2.37 -28.72
CA SER A 96 -18.36 -1.02 -29.00
C SER A 96 -19.45 -0.61 -28.00
N SER A 97 -20.35 -1.52 -27.63
CA SER A 97 -21.40 -1.25 -26.63
C SER A 97 -20.82 -1.06 -25.23
N PHE A 98 -19.76 -1.82 -24.89
CA PHE A 98 -19.08 -1.67 -23.60
C PHE A 98 -18.29 -0.35 -23.51
N MET A 99 -17.65 0.10 -24.59
CA MET A 99 -17.04 1.44 -24.64
C MET A 99 -18.07 2.55 -24.39
N GLN A 100 -19.24 2.47 -25.02
CA GLN A 100 -20.33 3.43 -24.78
C GLN A 100 -20.82 3.39 -23.33
N LEU A 101 -20.87 2.21 -22.72
CA LEU A 101 -21.23 2.03 -21.32
C LEU A 101 -20.23 2.72 -20.37
N GLN A 102 -18.92 2.62 -20.64
CA GLN A 102 -17.91 3.34 -19.86
C GLN A 102 -18.02 4.86 -20.03
N SER A 103 -18.24 5.35 -21.26
CA SER A 103 -18.46 6.77 -21.50
C SER A 103 -19.70 7.29 -20.75
N LEU A 104 -20.80 6.54 -20.75
CA LEU A 104 -22.00 6.90 -19.98
C LEU A 104 -21.72 6.89 -18.48
N PHE A 105 -20.98 5.89 -17.99
CA PHE A 105 -20.55 5.85 -16.59
C PHE A 105 -19.79 7.11 -16.18
N PHE A 106 -18.80 7.55 -16.96
CA PHE A 106 -18.04 8.76 -16.65
C PHE A 106 -18.92 10.02 -16.71
N ASN A 107 -19.84 10.11 -17.68
CA ASN A 107 -20.77 11.23 -17.75
C ASN A 107 -21.67 11.31 -16.50
N LEU A 108 -22.17 10.17 -16.00
CA LEU A 108 -22.98 10.13 -14.78
C LEU A 108 -22.16 10.41 -13.52
N LEU A 109 -20.91 9.95 -13.47
CA LEU A 109 -20.04 10.15 -12.32
C LEU A 109 -19.60 11.62 -12.18
N PHE A 110 -19.28 12.28 -13.29
CA PHE A 110 -18.83 13.67 -13.30
C PHE A 110 -19.98 14.68 -13.36
N ASP A 111 -21.23 14.23 -13.47
CA ASP A 111 -22.41 15.08 -13.34
C ASP A 111 -22.70 15.38 -11.87
N GLU A 112 -22.35 16.60 -11.45
CA GLU A 112 -22.55 17.08 -10.07
C GLU A 112 -24.01 17.45 -9.75
N SER A 113 -24.96 17.27 -10.69
CA SER A 113 -26.37 17.57 -10.46
C SER A 113 -27.06 16.63 -9.45
N SER A 114 -26.50 15.44 -9.19
CA SER A 114 -27.09 14.47 -8.27
C SER A 114 -26.07 13.55 -7.60
N GLU A 115 -25.69 13.86 -6.35
CA GLU A 115 -24.80 13.07 -5.51
C GLU A 115 -25.22 11.59 -5.39
N ASP A 116 -26.51 11.32 -5.25
CA ASP A 116 -27.06 9.96 -5.22
C ASP A 116 -26.69 9.09 -6.45
N VAL A 117 -26.63 9.72 -7.63
CA VAL A 117 -26.26 9.04 -8.88
C VAL A 117 -24.77 8.79 -8.89
N GLN A 118 -23.96 9.74 -8.43
CA GLN A 118 -22.51 9.59 -8.30
C GLN A 118 -22.14 8.47 -7.31
N ILE A 119 -22.80 8.42 -6.14
CA ILE A 119 -22.62 7.33 -5.17
C ILE A 119 -23.00 5.98 -5.79
N SER A 120 -24.07 5.94 -6.60
CA SER A 120 -24.47 4.73 -7.32
C SER A 120 -23.45 4.32 -8.39
N CYS A 121 -22.77 5.28 -9.04
CA CYS A 121 -21.64 5.03 -9.93
C CYS A 121 -20.47 4.41 -9.18
N VAL A 122 -20.07 5.00 -8.04
CA VAL A 122 -18.96 4.50 -7.23
C VAL A 122 -19.15 3.02 -6.85
N LYS A 123 -20.38 2.64 -6.48
CA LYS A 123 -20.72 1.25 -6.11
C LYS A 123 -20.49 0.21 -7.21
N VAL A 124 -20.45 0.63 -8.48
CA VAL A 124 -20.27 -0.28 -9.62
C VAL A 124 -18.87 -0.25 -10.23
N ILE A 125 -17.96 0.60 -9.76
CA ILE A 125 -16.57 0.71 -10.26
C ILE A 125 -15.90 -0.66 -10.35
N HIS A 126 -15.96 -1.45 -9.28
CA HIS A 126 -15.35 -2.77 -9.21
C HIS A 126 -15.89 -3.72 -10.30
N ARG A 127 -17.18 -3.63 -10.65
CA ARG A 127 -17.80 -4.47 -11.70
C ARG A 127 -17.31 -4.06 -13.08
N ILE A 128 -17.21 -2.76 -13.32
CA ILE A 128 -16.75 -2.24 -14.62
C ILE A 128 -15.27 -2.61 -14.83
N LEU A 129 -14.43 -2.38 -13.82
CA LEU A 129 -13.00 -2.70 -13.89
C LEU A 129 -12.76 -4.22 -14.04
N ALA A 130 -13.37 -5.05 -13.20
CA ALA A 130 -13.15 -6.50 -13.20
C ALA A 130 -13.62 -7.22 -14.48
N HIS A 131 -14.45 -6.57 -15.29
CA HIS A 131 -14.99 -7.12 -16.54
C HIS A 131 -14.59 -6.33 -17.78
N GLY A 132 -13.83 -5.24 -17.62
CA GLY A 132 -13.36 -4.45 -18.74
C GLY A 132 -12.36 -5.24 -19.57
N ALA A 133 -12.52 -5.19 -20.89
CA ALA A 133 -11.52 -5.71 -21.80
C ALA A 133 -10.20 -4.93 -21.67
N PRO A 134 -9.03 -5.59 -21.76
CA PRO A 134 -7.74 -4.91 -21.63
C PRO A 134 -7.58 -3.72 -22.58
N ASP A 135 -7.94 -3.88 -23.84
CA ASP A 135 -7.86 -2.85 -24.89
C ASP A 135 -8.78 -1.66 -24.60
N ILE A 136 -9.98 -1.92 -24.07
CA ILE A 136 -10.95 -0.87 -23.71
C ILE A 136 -10.47 -0.09 -22.48
N LEU A 137 -10.00 -0.79 -21.44
CA LEU A 137 -9.49 -0.16 -20.22
C LEU A 137 -8.24 0.69 -20.53
N LEU A 138 -7.35 0.22 -21.39
CA LEU A 138 -6.18 0.98 -21.86
C LEU A 138 -6.59 2.25 -22.61
N ASN A 139 -7.57 2.15 -23.52
CA ASN A 139 -8.09 3.31 -24.26
C ASN A 139 -8.66 4.38 -23.31
N LYS A 140 -9.33 3.94 -22.22
CA LYS A 140 -9.93 4.83 -21.21
C LYS A 140 -9.06 5.09 -19.99
N ARG A 141 -7.74 4.82 -20.05
CA ARG A 141 -6.87 4.91 -18.85
C ARG A 141 -6.87 6.32 -18.25
N LEU A 142 -6.87 7.37 -19.07
CA LEU A 142 -6.78 8.75 -18.59
C LEU A 142 -8.07 9.16 -17.86
N GLU A 143 -9.23 8.71 -18.36
CA GLU A 143 -10.51 8.91 -17.68
C GLU A 143 -10.58 8.15 -16.35
N TRP A 144 -9.99 6.94 -16.26
CA TRP A 144 -9.89 6.21 -14.99
C TRP A 144 -8.97 6.91 -13.98
N ILE A 145 -7.81 7.42 -14.41
CA ILE A 145 -6.92 8.21 -13.55
C ILE A 145 -7.62 9.49 -13.09
N LYS A 146 -8.37 10.15 -13.98
CA LYS A 146 -9.19 11.33 -13.63
C LYS A 146 -10.28 10.98 -12.62
N CYS A 147 -10.96 9.85 -12.82
CA CYS A 147 -11.96 9.31 -11.91
C CYS A 147 -11.38 9.09 -10.51
N LEU A 148 -10.23 8.42 -10.40
CA LEU A 148 -9.53 8.22 -9.14
C LEU A 148 -9.21 9.57 -8.46
N LYS A 149 -8.58 10.50 -9.18
CA LYS A 149 -8.24 11.84 -8.64
C LYS A 149 -9.46 12.58 -8.13
N TYR A 150 -10.54 12.59 -8.91
CA TYR A 150 -11.81 13.23 -8.55
C TYR A 150 -12.38 12.63 -7.27
N LEU A 151 -12.52 11.30 -7.20
CA LEU A 151 -13.14 10.61 -6.07
C LEU A 151 -12.32 10.67 -4.78
N LEU A 152 -11.00 10.83 -4.87
CA LEU A 152 -10.14 11.02 -3.70
C LEU A 152 -10.29 12.40 -3.06
N THR A 153 -10.68 13.42 -3.83
CA THR A 153 -10.59 14.84 -3.42
C THR A 153 -11.89 15.64 -3.61
N CYS A 154 -12.96 15.01 -4.10
CA CYS A 154 -14.24 15.69 -4.31
C CYS A 154 -14.81 16.24 -3.00
N ARG A 155 -15.63 17.30 -3.09
CA ARG A 155 -16.14 18.01 -1.90
C ARG A 155 -17.10 17.17 -1.05
N SER A 156 -17.93 16.35 -1.69
CA SER A 156 -18.88 15.45 -1.02
C SER A 156 -18.14 14.42 -0.16
N LYS A 157 -18.41 14.39 1.14
CA LYS A 157 -17.82 13.41 2.05
C LYS A 157 -18.40 12.03 1.79
N GLU A 158 -19.71 11.96 1.58
CA GLU A 158 -20.49 10.77 1.33
C GLU A 158 -19.99 10.03 0.08
N LEU A 159 -19.60 10.78 -0.96
CA LEU A 159 -19.00 10.21 -2.16
C LEU A 159 -17.60 9.65 -1.92
N ARG A 160 -16.75 10.35 -1.16
CA ARG A 160 -15.40 9.87 -0.77
C ARG A 160 -15.49 8.62 0.12
N ASP A 161 -16.38 8.63 1.11
CA ASP A 161 -16.62 7.51 2.02
C ASP A 161 -17.09 6.28 1.23
N ALA A 162 -18.03 6.46 0.29
CA ALA A 162 -18.47 5.39 -0.61
C ALA A 162 -17.31 4.87 -1.46
N PHE A 163 -16.43 5.74 -1.95
CA PHE A 163 -15.29 5.35 -2.78
C PHE A 163 -14.22 4.59 -2.01
N CYS A 164 -14.02 4.91 -0.74
CA CYS A 164 -13.05 4.23 0.11
C CYS A 164 -13.21 2.70 0.07
N GLY A 165 -14.45 2.19 0.10
CA GLY A 165 -14.72 0.75 0.01
C GLY A 165 -14.49 0.12 -1.37
N HIS A 166 -14.14 0.91 -2.38
CA HIS A 166 -13.94 0.48 -3.77
C HIS A 166 -12.55 0.77 -4.32
N ILE A 167 -11.69 1.49 -3.59
CA ILE A 167 -10.32 1.80 -4.03
C ILE A 167 -9.48 0.53 -4.30
N SER A 168 -9.75 -0.54 -3.55
CA SER A 168 -9.11 -1.86 -3.72
C SER A 168 -9.30 -2.45 -5.12
N SER A 169 -10.31 -2.01 -5.86
CA SER A 169 -10.54 -2.42 -7.26
C SER A 169 -9.43 -1.98 -8.21
N PHE A 170 -8.71 -0.90 -7.87
CA PHE A 170 -7.57 -0.39 -8.66
C PHE A 170 -6.25 -1.07 -8.31
N VAL A 171 -6.24 -1.85 -7.22
CA VAL A 171 -5.04 -2.46 -6.66
C VAL A 171 -4.81 -3.88 -7.21
N ASP A 172 -5.80 -4.46 -7.87
CA ASP A 172 -5.63 -5.71 -8.62
C ASP A 172 -4.51 -5.55 -9.67
N ASP A 173 -3.54 -6.48 -9.68
CA ASP A 173 -2.32 -6.36 -10.49
C ASP A 173 -2.61 -6.15 -11.98
N HIS A 174 -3.65 -6.80 -12.50
CA HIS A 174 -4.04 -6.67 -13.90
C HIS A 174 -4.58 -5.26 -14.17
N ILE A 175 -5.49 -4.77 -13.31
CA ILE A 175 -6.08 -3.43 -13.44
C ILE A 175 -5.02 -2.35 -13.27
N LEU A 176 -4.14 -2.52 -12.28
CA LEU A 176 -3.07 -1.59 -11.96
C LEU A 176 -2.08 -1.50 -13.13
N SER A 177 -1.76 -2.61 -13.78
CA SER A 177 -0.94 -2.65 -15.00
C SER A 177 -1.60 -1.94 -16.19
N LEU A 178 -2.90 -2.12 -16.39
CA LEU A 178 -3.60 -1.50 -17.52
C LEU A 178 -3.74 0.02 -17.35
N ILE A 179 -4.00 0.49 -16.13
CA ILE A 179 -4.29 1.91 -15.89
C ILE A 179 -3.02 2.72 -15.63
N PHE A 180 -2.07 2.16 -14.88
CA PHE A 180 -0.91 2.90 -14.34
C PHE A 180 0.44 2.48 -14.91
N ALA A 181 0.52 1.57 -15.89
CA ALA A 181 1.79 1.29 -16.56
C ALA A 181 2.13 2.32 -17.66
N GLY A 182 3.41 2.41 -17.99
CA GLY A 182 3.91 3.16 -19.14
C GLY A 182 4.81 4.36 -18.82
N ASP A 183 5.24 4.51 -17.57
CA ASP A 183 6.35 5.39 -17.19
C ASP A 183 7.62 4.54 -17.06
N ALA A 184 8.72 4.98 -17.67
CA ALA A 184 9.99 4.25 -17.65
C ALA A 184 10.69 4.39 -16.28
N ASP A 185 10.43 5.48 -15.56
CA ASP A 185 11.14 5.84 -14.33
C ASP A 185 10.38 5.41 -13.08
N LYS A 186 9.08 5.10 -13.22
CA LYS A 186 8.19 4.77 -12.09
C LYS A 186 7.46 3.45 -12.30
N SER A 187 7.44 2.65 -11.24
CA SER A 187 6.58 1.47 -11.20
C SER A 187 5.10 1.87 -11.22
N LYS A 188 4.26 1.00 -11.77
CA LYS A 188 2.80 1.16 -11.82
C LYS A 188 2.21 1.38 -10.41
N GLU A 189 2.75 0.72 -9.39
CA GLU A 189 2.37 0.86 -7.98
C GLU A 189 2.66 2.27 -7.46
N GLN A 190 3.82 2.80 -7.83
CA GLN A 190 4.25 4.14 -7.44
C GLN A 190 3.39 5.22 -8.07
N ILE A 191 3.01 5.10 -9.34
CA ILE A 191 2.13 6.08 -10.01
C ILE A 191 0.74 6.09 -9.35
N PHE A 192 0.21 4.92 -9.02
CA PHE A 192 -1.06 4.80 -8.31
C PHE A 192 -1.00 5.47 -6.93
N LEU A 193 0.01 5.14 -6.11
CA LEU A 193 0.15 5.72 -4.77
C LEU A 193 0.53 7.20 -4.80
N ASP A 194 1.29 7.64 -5.80
CA ASP A 194 1.56 9.06 -6.02
C ASP A 194 0.24 9.80 -6.19
N THR A 195 -0.76 9.23 -6.86
CA THR A 195 -2.08 9.88 -7.00
C THR A 195 -2.75 10.11 -5.64
N VAL A 196 -2.69 9.14 -4.72
CA VAL A 196 -3.20 9.28 -3.35
C VAL A 196 -2.36 10.29 -2.56
N LYS A 197 -1.04 10.21 -2.67
CA LYS A 197 -0.08 11.11 -2.00
C LYS A 197 -0.26 12.56 -2.41
N HIS A 198 -0.43 12.85 -3.70
CA HIS A 198 -0.71 14.21 -4.18
C HIS A 198 -2.00 14.74 -3.58
N GLY A 199 -3.07 13.93 -3.54
CA GLY A 199 -4.31 14.32 -2.86
C GLY A 199 -4.12 14.68 -1.39
N MET A 200 -3.20 14.00 -0.69
CA MET A 200 -2.86 14.31 0.71
C MET A 200 -1.96 15.53 0.91
N ILE A 201 -1.26 15.98 -0.13
CA ILE A 201 -0.40 17.17 -0.09
C ILE A 201 -1.22 18.41 -0.49
N ASP A 202 -2.09 18.26 -1.49
CA ASP A 202 -2.84 19.37 -2.11
C ASP A 202 -4.04 19.82 -1.27
N THR A 203 -4.33 19.17 -0.14
CA THR A 203 -5.48 19.48 0.70
C THR A 203 -5.09 19.89 2.12
N ASP A 204 -5.58 21.05 2.53
CA ASP A 204 -5.53 21.52 3.92
C ASP A 204 -6.76 21.06 4.73
N SER A 205 -7.75 20.42 4.09
CA SER A 205 -9.00 20.03 4.76
C SER A 205 -8.81 18.76 5.59
N PRO A 206 -9.00 18.81 6.93
CA PRO A 206 -8.87 17.63 7.77
C PRO A 206 -9.83 16.50 7.36
N HIS A 207 -11.03 16.84 6.89
CA HIS A 207 -12.03 15.85 6.45
C HIS A 207 -11.70 15.17 5.13
N ILE A 208 -10.93 15.81 4.24
CA ILE A 208 -10.43 15.17 3.02
C ILE A 208 -9.25 14.25 3.40
N LEU A 209 -8.35 14.74 4.25
CA LEU A 209 -7.24 13.93 4.80
C LEU A 209 -7.74 12.67 5.50
N GLU A 210 -8.79 12.76 6.32
CA GLU A 210 -9.42 11.61 6.98
C GLU A 210 -9.82 10.54 5.96
N THR A 211 -10.56 10.90 4.92
CA THR A 211 -11.01 9.95 3.88
C THR A 211 -9.86 9.41 3.02
N LEU A 212 -8.82 10.21 2.76
CA LEU A 212 -7.62 9.76 2.05
C LEU A 212 -6.82 8.75 2.86
N MET A 213 -6.70 8.95 4.18
CA MET A 213 -6.08 7.98 5.08
C MET A 213 -6.90 6.69 5.15
N GLU A 214 -8.23 6.77 5.18
CA GLU A 214 -9.09 5.58 5.12
C GLU A 214 -8.90 4.81 3.80
N CYS A 215 -8.83 5.53 2.67
CA CYS A 215 -8.50 4.92 1.37
C CYS A 215 -7.12 4.23 1.39
N THR A 216 -6.13 4.87 2.01
CA THR A 216 -4.76 4.33 2.15
C THR A 216 -4.75 3.08 3.02
N ALA A 217 -5.52 3.06 4.11
CA ALA A 217 -5.70 1.89 4.95
C ALA A 217 -6.41 0.74 4.21
N GLU A 218 -7.43 1.03 3.39
CA GLU A 218 -8.09 0.02 2.57
C GLU A 218 -7.13 -0.58 1.52
N ILE A 219 -6.24 0.23 0.94
CA ILE A 219 -5.16 -0.28 0.07
C ILE A 219 -4.29 -1.26 0.85
N MET A 220 -3.81 -0.88 2.05
CA MET A 220 -2.99 -1.77 2.89
C MET A 220 -3.69 -3.09 3.19
N VAL A 221 -4.99 -3.06 3.52
CA VAL A 221 -5.82 -4.25 3.83
C VAL A 221 -5.99 -5.17 2.61
N SER A 222 -5.95 -4.60 1.40
CA SER A 222 -6.28 -5.31 0.16
C SER A 222 -5.08 -5.97 -0.53
N VAL A 223 -3.85 -5.65 -0.10
CA VAL A 223 -2.61 -6.16 -0.69
C VAL A 223 -1.91 -7.16 0.23
N ASP A 224 -1.05 -7.98 -0.35
CA ASP A 224 -0.14 -8.82 0.44
C ASP A 224 0.88 -7.96 1.22
N ILE A 225 1.26 -8.44 2.41
CA ILE A 225 2.22 -7.77 3.31
C ILE A 225 3.57 -7.53 2.61
N GLY A 226 4.04 -8.48 1.80
CA GLY A 226 5.30 -8.39 1.07
C GLY A 226 5.26 -7.46 -0.15
N SER A 227 4.10 -6.91 -0.50
CA SER A 227 3.97 -6.02 -1.65
C SER A 227 4.56 -4.63 -1.41
N LYS A 228 5.08 -4.00 -2.46
CA LYS A 228 5.56 -2.60 -2.42
C LYS A 228 4.45 -1.62 -2.00
N LEU A 229 3.20 -1.91 -2.37
CA LEU A 229 2.03 -1.11 -2.02
C LEU A 229 1.77 -1.11 -0.52
N PHE A 230 1.97 -2.24 0.16
CA PHE A 230 1.77 -2.33 1.60
C PHE A 230 2.69 -1.36 2.35
N LEU A 231 3.99 -1.47 2.12
CA LEU A 231 5.00 -0.64 2.79
C LEU A 231 4.83 0.84 2.43
N SER A 232 4.59 1.15 1.16
CA SER A 232 4.42 2.54 0.71
C SER A 232 3.16 3.18 1.30
N ALA A 233 2.04 2.45 1.37
CA ALA A 233 0.82 2.93 2.02
C ALA A 233 0.97 3.06 3.54
N LEU A 234 1.70 2.15 4.19
CA LEU A 234 2.08 2.30 5.60
C LEU A 234 2.86 3.60 5.84
N ILE A 235 3.88 3.86 5.03
CA ILE A 235 4.68 5.09 5.11
C ILE A 235 3.79 6.34 4.92
N LEU A 236 2.84 6.32 3.99
CA LEU A 236 1.91 7.45 3.80
C LEU A 236 1.04 7.73 5.03
N LEU A 237 0.64 6.70 5.79
CA LEU A 237 -0.07 6.91 7.06
C LEU A 237 0.87 7.40 8.16
N VAL A 238 2.09 6.86 8.25
CA VAL A 238 3.12 7.30 9.20
C VAL A 238 3.47 8.78 8.97
N ASP A 239 3.51 9.22 7.71
CA ASP A 239 3.71 10.61 7.30
C ASP A 239 2.69 11.60 7.87
N LYS A 240 1.57 11.11 8.43
CA LYS A 240 0.50 11.94 9.03
C LYS A 240 0.53 12.00 10.55
N LEU A 241 1.47 11.28 11.19
CA LEU A 241 1.58 11.21 12.66
C LEU A 241 2.08 12.48 13.33
N ASP A 242 2.71 13.41 12.61
CA ASP A 242 3.08 14.74 13.12
C ASP A 242 2.18 15.85 12.56
N SER A 243 0.99 15.49 12.07
CA SER A 243 0.00 16.47 11.61
C SER A 243 -0.33 17.48 12.72
N LYS A 244 -0.52 18.74 12.33
CA LYS A 244 -1.00 19.81 13.22
C LYS A 244 -2.40 19.53 13.77
N HIS A 245 -3.19 18.70 13.07
CA HIS A 245 -4.54 18.33 13.47
C HIS A 245 -4.52 17.04 14.30
N VAL A 246 -4.88 17.14 15.57
CA VAL A 246 -4.89 15.99 16.51
C VAL A 246 -5.78 14.85 16.01
N THR A 247 -6.93 15.16 15.41
CA THR A 247 -7.84 14.15 14.85
C THR A 247 -7.19 13.36 13.73
N VAL A 248 -6.38 14.01 12.87
CA VAL A 248 -5.64 13.36 11.80
C VAL A 248 -4.57 12.42 12.37
N LYS A 249 -3.81 12.86 13.38
CA LYS A 249 -2.82 12.02 14.07
C LYS A 249 -3.45 10.77 14.68
N MET A 250 -4.49 10.95 15.49
CA MET A 250 -5.21 9.84 16.13
C MET A 250 -5.78 8.87 15.10
N ASN A 251 -6.33 9.39 14.00
CA ASN A 251 -6.91 8.55 12.96
C ASN A 251 -5.83 7.75 12.22
N ALA A 252 -4.69 8.37 11.89
CA ALA A 252 -3.53 7.69 11.30
C ALA A 252 -3.06 6.52 12.19
N SER A 253 -2.83 6.75 13.48
CA SER A 253 -2.41 5.68 14.41
C SER A 253 -3.41 4.53 14.48
N ARG A 254 -4.71 4.85 14.59
CA ARG A 254 -5.79 3.87 14.61
C ARG A 254 -5.84 3.05 13.31
N LEU A 255 -5.68 3.70 12.16
CA LEU A 255 -5.72 3.05 10.85
C LEU A 255 -4.50 2.15 10.61
N ILE A 256 -3.30 2.58 11.04
CA ILE A 256 -2.10 1.74 11.00
C ILE A 256 -2.32 0.49 11.84
N TYR A 257 -2.77 0.64 13.09
CA TYR A 257 -3.05 -0.48 13.98
C TYR A 257 -4.06 -1.45 13.35
N LYS A 258 -5.22 -0.95 12.91
CA LYS A 258 -6.30 -1.76 12.33
C LYS A 258 -5.83 -2.53 11.09
N SER A 259 -5.09 -1.87 10.20
CA SER A 259 -4.63 -2.46 8.93
C SER A 259 -3.57 -3.53 9.17
N CYS A 260 -2.62 -3.29 10.08
CA CYS A 260 -1.62 -4.29 10.44
C CYS A 260 -2.26 -5.49 11.17
N TYR A 261 -3.21 -5.23 12.07
CA TYR A 261 -3.92 -6.28 12.81
C TYR A 261 -4.82 -7.16 11.91
N PHE A 262 -5.32 -6.59 10.81
CA PHE A 262 -6.06 -7.35 9.80
C PHE A 262 -5.20 -8.46 9.20
N HIS A 263 -3.95 -8.13 8.88
CA HIS A 263 -2.97 -9.05 8.29
C HIS A 263 -2.43 -10.07 9.28
N LEU A 264 -1.96 -9.61 10.44
CA LEU A 264 -1.43 -10.47 11.49
C LEU A 264 -1.98 -10.03 12.84
N LYS A 265 -2.54 -10.98 13.62
CA LYS A 265 -3.15 -10.69 14.94
C LYS A 265 -2.18 -10.12 15.99
N GLY A 266 -0.88 -10.14 15.73
CA GLY A 266 0.13 -9.45 16.55
C GLY A 266 0.42 -8.00 16.09
N GLY A 267 -0.34 -7.47 15.13
CA GLY A 267 -0.19 -6.10 14.63
C GLY A 267 1.15 -5.85 13.94
N LEU A 268 1.59 -4.59 13.99
CA LEU A 268 2.82 -4.13 13.32
C LEU A 268 4.06 -4.81 13.90
N GLU A 269 4.14 -5.03 15.21
CA GLU A 269 5.32 -5.67 15.82
C GLU A 269 5.56 -7.08 15.27
N LEU A 270 4.49 -7.87 15.09
CA LEU A 270 4.59 -9.21 14.50
C LEU A 270 4.91 -9.17 12.99
N ILE A 271 4.47 -8.13 12.28
CA ILE A 271 4.85 -7.93 10.87
C ILE A 271 6.36 -7.67 10.78
N LEU A 272 6.89 -6.76 11.60
CA LEU A 272 8.31 -6.39 11.58
C LEU A 272 9.23 -7.52 12.07
N SER A 273 8.77 -8.36 12.99
CA SER A 273 9.55 -9.54 13.41
C SER A 273 9.64 -10.61 12.32
N LYS A 274 8.59 -10.78 11.50
CA LYS A 274 8.54 -11.79 10.43
C LYS A 274 9.02 -11.32 9.06
N ASN A 275 9.00 -10.02 8.79
CA ASN A 275 9.33 -9.47 7.47
C ASN A 275 10.52 -8.50 7.59
N ALA A 276 11.74 -9.01 7.41
CA ALA A 276 12.97 -8.25 7.54
C ALA A 276 13.03 -7.05 6.58
N HIS A 277 12.58 -7.22 5.33
CA HIS A 277 12.51 -6.14 4.34
C HIS A 277 11.67 -4.95 4.85
N ILE A 278 10.44 -5.19 5.29
CA ILE A 278 9.54 -4.14 5.81
C ILE A 278 10.14 -3.48 7.05
N ARG A 279 10.71 -4.29 7.95
CA ARG A 279 11.39 -3.78 9.15
C ARG A 279 12.52 -2.83 8.82
N ASN A 280 13.43 -3.27 7.94
CA ASN A 280 14.61 -2.50 7.60
C ASN A 280 14.24 -1.20 6.88
N GLU A 281 13.34 -1.25 5.89
CA GLU A 281 12.89 -0.06 5.16
C GLU A 281 12.15 0.94 6.07
N LEU A 282 11.26 0.46 6.96
CA LEU A 282 10.56 1.34 7.89
C LEU A 282 11.52 1.96 8.91
N TYR A 283 12.51 1.21 9.39
CA TYR A 283 13.52 1.73 10.30
C TYR A 283 14.45 2.73 9.62
N ASP A 284 14.85 2.49 8.38
CA ASP A 284 15.61 3.46 7.58
C ASP A 284 14.80 4.76 7.45
N TYR A 285 13.54 4.66 7.01
CA TYR A 285 12.63 5.80 6.87
C TYR A 285 12.48 6.60 8.18
N LEU A 286 12.24 5.94 9.31
CA LEU A 286 12.09 6.60 10.61
C LEU A 286 13.41 7.24 11.08
N SER A 287 14.54 6.59 10.82
CA SER A 287 15.85 7.08 11.24
C SER A 287 16.20 8.41 10.57
N GLU A 288 15.92 8.55 9.27
CA GLU A 288 16.12 9.80 8.53
C GLU A 288 15.27 10.97 9.07
N ARG A 289 14.20 10.65 9.80
CA ARG A 289 13.27 11.62 10.39
C ARG A 289 13.53 11.95 11.84
N LEU A 290 14.51 11.30 12.50
CA LEU A 290 14.91 11.63 13.87
C LEU A 290 15.30 13.12 14.00
N ALA A 291 16.08 13.64 13.06
CA ALA A 291 16.52 15.04 13.06
C ALA A 291 15.46 16.00 12.50
N SER A 292 14.80 15.62 11.40
CA SER A 292 13.95 16.53 10.63
C SER A 292 12.50 16.58 11.12
N ARG A 293 11.98 15.48 11.67
CA ARG A 293 10.59 15.34 12.17
C ARG A 293 10.55 14.47 13.43
N PRO A 294 11.19 14.88 14.54
CA PRO A 294 11.24 14.09 15.78
C PRO A 294 9.85 13.77 16.34
N VAL A 295 8.87 14.66 16.17
CA VAL A 295 7.48 14.46 16.60
C VAL A 295 6.83 13.27 15.89
N LEU A 296 7.13 13.05 14.60
CA LEU A 296 6.61 11.91 13.86
C LEU A 296 7.13 10.61 14.45
N VAL A 297 8.43 10.57 14.77
CA VAL A 297 9.07 9.37 15.32
C VAL A 297 8.56 9.08 16.73
N SER A 298 8.36 10.10 17.56
CA SER A 298 7.80 9.91 18.91
C SER A 298 6.37 9.43 18.88
N GLU A 299 5.52 10.03 18.04
CA GLU A 299 4.12 9.61 17.87
C GLU A 299 4.03 8.19 17.30
N PHE A 300 4.93 7.81 16.37
CA PHE A 300 5.02 6.43 15.90
C PHE A 300 5.42 5.47 17.03
N ALA A 301 6.45 5.80 17.82
CA ALA A 301 6.88 4.94 18.92
C ALA A 301 5.76 4.73 19.95
N GLU A 302 5.12 5.82 20.37
CA GLU A 302 4.20 5.81 21.50
C GLU A 302 2.78 5.39 21.10
N ALA A 303 2.22 5.97 20.03
CA ALA A 303 0.83 5.75 19.66
C ALA A 303 0.62 4.56 18.71
N VAL A 304 1.65 4.17 17.94
CA VAL A 304 1.56 3.03 16.99
C VAL A 304 2.25 1.80 17.54
N PHE A 305 3.49 1.95 18.04
CA PHE A 305 4.31 0.83 18.48
C PHE A 305 4.14 0.52 19.98
N GLY A 306 3.65 1.46 20.78
CA GLY A 306 3.36 1.28 22.21
C GLY A 306 4.59 1.24 23.10
N VAL A 307 5.70 1.87 22.70
CA VAL A 307 6.96 1.94 23.46
C VAL A 307 7.47 3.37 23.55
N GLU A 308 8.37 3.62 24.50
CA GLU A 308 9.10 4.89 24.53
C GLU A 308 9.94 5.07 23.26
N THR A 309 10.04 6.31 22.78
CA THR A 309 10.86 6.67 21.60
C THR A 309 12.28 6.10 21.69
N LYS A 310 12.90 6.16 22.87
CA LYS A 310 14.24 5.60 23.11
C LYS A 310 14.30 4.08 22.85
N GLU A 311 13.29 3.33 23.28
CA GLU A 311 13.24 1.88 23.10
C GLU A 311 13.01 1.50 21.63
N LEU A 312 12.20 2.27 20.90
CA LEU A 312 12.09 2.10 19.45
C LEU A 312 13.45 2.35 18.76
N VAL A 313 14.13 3.46 19.09
CA VAL A 313 15.43 3.79 18.50
C VAL A 313 16.45 2.70 18.78
N LYS A 314 16.47 2.13 20.00
CA LYS A 314 17.31 0.96 20.31
C LYS A 314 17.01 -0.24 19.40
N LYS A 315 15.73 -0.53 19.12
CA LYS A 315 15.33 -1.60 18.18
C LYS A 315 15.78 -1.32 16.74
N MET A 316 15.96 -0.06 16.35
CA MET A 316 16.41 0.34 15.00
C MET A 316 17.93 0.20 14.81
N ILE A 317 18.73 0.34 15.88
CA ILE A 317 20.20 0.33 15.82
C ILE A 317 20.78 -0.83 14.99
N PRO A 318 20.38 -2.10 15.21
CA PRO A 318 21.03 -3.23 14.53
C PRO A 318 20.93 -3.16 13.00
N SER A 319 19.83 -2.59 12.47
CA SER A 319 19.58 -2.49 11.03
C SER A 319 20.10 -1.19 10.43
N VAL A 320 20.05 -0.09 11.19
CA VAL A 320 20.32 1.27 10.68
C VAL A 320 21.77 1.68 10.89
N LEU A 321 22.35 1.38 12.06
CA LEU A 321 23.69 1.86 12.43
C LEU A 321 24.78 1.43 11.44
N PRO A 322 24.84 0.16 10.97
CA PRO A 322 25.86 -0.23 9.99
C PRO A 322 25.83 0.60 8.70
N LYS A 323 24.63 0.90 8.19
CA LYS A 323 24.44 1.72 7.00
C LYS A 323 24.92 3.15 7.22
N LEU A 324 24.57 3.75 8.37
CA LEU A 324 24.99 5.12 8.71
C LEU A 324 26.51 5.25 8.85
N VAL A 325 27.16 4.29 9.53
CA VAL A 325 28.61 4.31 9.74
C VAL A 325 29.36 4.20 8.41
N VAL A 326 28.89 3.38 7.49
CA VAL A 326 29.50 3.26 6.17
C VAL A 326 29.29 4.53 5.33
N ALA A 327 28.07 5.09 5.35
CA ALA A 327 27.68 6.24 4.52
C ALA A 327 28.20 7.60 5.01
N GLN A 328 28.67 7.70 6.27
CA GLN A 328 29.02 8.96 6.92
C GLN A 328 30.04 9.83 6.16
N GLN A 329 30.97 9.22 5.42
CA GLN A 329 31.99 9.97 4.66
C GLN A 329 31.41 10.74 3.47
N TYR A 330 30.28 10.29 2.95
CA TYR A 330 29.70 10.78 1.69
C TYR A 330 28.33 11.44 1.89
N SER A 331 27.72 11.29 3.08
CA SER A 331 26.39 11.79 3.38
C SER A 331 26.37 12.59 4.69
N SER A 332 26.19 13.90 4.58
CA SER A 332 25.95 14.78 5.74
C SER A 332 24.67 14.40 6.47
N GLN A 333 23.67 13.87 5.76
CA GLN A 333 22.46 13.33 6.35
C GLN A 333 22.78 12.12 7.24
N ALA A 334 23.64 11.20 6.81
CA ALA A 334 24.03 10.04 7.62
C ALA A 334 24.74 10.45 8.92
N VAL A 335 25.62 11.46 8.86
CA VAL A 335 26.28 12.04 10.05
C VAL A 335 25.25 12.65 11.01
N ASN A 336 24.31 13.42 10.49
CA ASN A 336 23.26 14.04 11.30
C ASN A 336 22.36 12.99 11.96
N THR A 337 21.91 11.99 11.21
CA THR A 337 21.08 10.90 11.73
C THR A 337 21.84 10.09 12.80
N LEU A 338 23.12 9.79 12.58
CA LEU A 338 23.95 9.07 13.56
C LEU A 338 24.07 9.84 14.88
N ASN A 339 24.27 11.16 14.82
CA ASN A 339 24.34 12.01 16.00
C ASN A 339 23.00 12.04 16.76
N GLU A 340 21.87 12.17 16.06
CA GLU A 340 20.56 12.16 16.72
C GLU A 340 20.22 10.80 17.31
N LEU A 341 20.55 9.71 16.60
CA LEU A 341 20.39 8.35 17.11
C LEU A 341 21.16 8.17 18.43
N ALA A 342 22.42 8.62 18.46
CA ALA A 342 23.27 8.55 19.63
C ALA A 342 22.73 9.39 20.81
N LYS A 343 22.25 10.61 20.56
CA LYS A 343 21.63 11.47 21.59
C LYS A 343 20.35 10.87 22.17
N CYS A 344 19.51 10.25 21.34
CA CYS A 344 18.28 9.61 21.81
C CYS A 344 18.56 8.45 22.78
N VAL A 345 19.58 7.63 22.47
CA VAL A 345 19.93 6.44 23.26
C VAL A 345 20.76 6.81 24.50
N ASN A 346 21.74 7.69 24.29
CA ASN A 346 22.70 8.18 25.27
C ASN A 346 22.56 9.70 25.43
N PRO A 347 21.48 10.17 26.10
CA PRO A 347 21.26 11.60 26.28
C PRO A 347 22.42 12.21 27.06
N PRO A 348 22.92 13.40 26.66
CA PRO A 348 24.01 14.03 27.37
C PRO A 348 23.58 14.31 28.82
N PRO A 349 24.33 13.83 29.82
CA PRO A 349 24.03 14.11 31.22
C PRO A 349 24.01 15.62 31.50
N SER A 350 23.13 16.03 32.42
CA SER A 350 23.00 17.43 32.87
C SER A 350 23.27 17.49 34.38
N PRO A 351 24.33 18.17 34.84
CA PRO A 351 25.31 18.95 34.06
C PRO A 351 26.28 18.07 33.23
N PRO A 352 26.89 18.60 32.16
CA PRO A 352 27.81 17.85 31.32
C PRO A 352 29.08 17.45 32.08
N PRO A 353 29.58 16.21 31.94
CA PRO A 353 30.79 15.75 32.57
C PRO A 353 31.99 16.44 31.95
N ASN A 354 33.04 16.59 32.76
CA ASN A 354 34.36 16.97 32.32
C ASN A 354 35.28 15.74 32.50
N PRO A 355 35.78 15.12 31.41
CA PRO A 355 35.68 15.52 30.01
C PRO A 355 34.30 15.23 29.36
N PRO A 356 33.94 15.93 28.27
CA PRO A 356 32.68 15.74 27.57
C PRO A 356 32.58 14.33 26.98
N LEU A 357 31.45 13.68 27.24
CA LEU A 357 31.15 12.34 26.77
C LEU A 357 30.69 12.41 25.31
N ASN A 358 31.30 11.62 24.42
CA ASN A 358 30.87 11.53 23.03
C ASN A 358 29.74 10.46 22.91
N PRO A 359 28.47 10.85 22.68
CA PRO A 359 27.36 9.90 22.63
C PRO A 359 27.51 8.88 21.50
N VAL A 360 28.14 9.26 20.39
CA VAL A 360 28.37 8.38 19.24
C VAL A 360 29.38 7.29 19.62
N ALA A 361 30.46 7.63 20.34
CA ALA A 361 31.43 6.63 20.79
C ALA A 361 30.78 5.59 21.73
N LEU A 362 29.89 6.03 22.63
CA LEU A 362 29.10 5.13 23.48
C LEU A 362 28.12 4.26 22.69
N LEU A 363 27.54 4.81 21.62
CA LEU A 363 26.62 4.06 20.78
C LEU A 363 27.35 2.94 20.03
N ILE A 364 28.51 3.21 19.44
CA ILE A 364 29.14 2.31 18.46
C ILE A 364 30.00 1.21 19.07
N VAL A 365 30.41 1.34 20.35
CA VAL A 365 31.36 0.41 20.99
C VAL A 365 30.89 -1.05 20.93
N ASP A 366 29.59 -1.29 21.12
CA ASP A 366 29.01 -2.62 21.16
C ASP A 366 28.62 -3.16 19.77
N TRP A 367 28.71 -2.35 18.71
CA TRP A 367 28.24 -2.69 17.37
C TRP A 367 29.34 -2.91 16.35
N LEU A 368 30.61 -2.83 16.77
CA LEU A 368 31.75 -3.03 15.90
C LEU A 368 31.66 -4.33 15.07
N PRO A 369 31.35 -5.51 15.65
CA PRO A 369 31.24 -6.75 14.86
C PRO A 369 30.18 -6.66 13.76
N LYS A 370 29.00 -6.11 14.06
CA LYS A 370 27.89 -6.01 13.12
C LYS A 370 28.16 -5.00 12.00
N VAL A 371 28.80 -3.87 12.34
CA VAL A 371 29.21 -2.88 11.32
C VAL A 371 30.26 -3.46 10.39
N LEU A 372 31.25 -4.18 10.92
CA LEU A 372 32.26 -4.85 10.09
C LEU A 372 31.66 -5.94 9.21
N ALA A 373 30.76 -6.77 9.75
CA ALA A 373 30.05 -7.79 8.97
C ALA A 373 29.28 -7.15 7.82
N PHE A 374 28.48 -6.12 8.11
CA PHE A 374 27.76 -5.37 7.08
C PHE A 374 28.69 -4.82 6.01
N ALA A 375 29.80 -4.18 6.39
CA ALA A 375 30.75 -3.55 5.48
C ALA A 375 31.51 -4.56 4.62
N LEU A 376 31.83 -5.74 5.17
CA LEU A 376 32.45 -6.86 4.43
C LEU A 376 31.51 -7.48 3.40
N HIS A 377 30.20 -7.38 3.60
CA HIS A 377 29.19 -7.84 2.65
C HIS A 377 28.91 -6.83 1.52
N GLN A 378 29.49 -5.64 1.55
CA GLN A 378 29.30 -4.63 0.53
C GLN A 378 30.16 -4.93 -0.69
N THR A 379 29.67 -4.58 -1.87
CA THR A 379 30.40 -4.76 -3.14
C THR A 379 31.50 -3.72 -3.35
N ASP A 380 31.48 -2.62 -2.61
CA ASP A 380 32.44 -1.52 -2.70
C ASP A 380 33.38 -1.54 -1.49
N ASP A 381 34.66 -1.87 -1.74
CA ASP A 381 35.72 -1.91 -0.74
C ASP A 381 35.90 -0.57 0.02
N GLN A 382 35.48 0.55 -0.57
CA GLN A 382 35.51 1.86 0.11
C GLN A 382 34.62 1.87 1.35
N GLN A 383 33.55 1.07 1.39
CA GLN A 383 32.64 0.99 2.51
C GLN A 383 33.30 0.38 3.76
N LEU A 384 34.12 -0.65 3.57
CA LEU A 384 34.93 -1.23 4.63
C LEU A 384 36.00 -0.25 5.12
N LEU A 385 36.69 0.44 4.20
CA LEU A 385 37.68 1.45 4.56
C LEU A 385 37.05 2.60 5.34
N SER A 386 35.86 3.05 4.94
CA SER A 386 35.09 4.09 5.62
C SER A 386 34.75 3.69 7.05
N ALA A 387 34.25 2.48 7.26
CA ALA A 387 33.95 1.94 8.59
C ALA A 387 35.21 1.85 9.47
N LEU A 388 36.32 1.33 8.95
CA LEU A 388 37.58 1.23 9.71
C LEU A 388 38.14 2.61 10.10
N GLN A 389 38.09 3.58 9.18
CA GLN A 389 38.51 4.96 9.47
C GLN A 389 37.60 5.62 10.50
N PHE A 390 36.29 5.35 10.45
CA PHE A 390 35.34 5.84 11.42
C PHE A 390 35.65 5.34 12.84
N TYR A 391 35.87 4.02 13.02
CA TYR A 391 36.26 3.47 14.33
C TYR A 391 37.64 3.95 14.79
N HIS A 392 38.60 4.09 13.88
CA HIS A 392 39.90 4.68 14.21
C HIS A 392 39.77 6.12 14.72
N ALA A 393 38.91 6.95 14.11
CA ALA A 393 38.71 8.33 14.52
C ALA A 393 38.07 8.45 15.92
N HIS A 394 37.23 7.50 16.33
CA HIS A 394 36.54 7.54 17.63
C HIS A 394 37.33 6.89 18.77
N PHE A 395 38.12 5.84 18.50
CA PHE A 395 38.81 5.07 19.54
C PHE A 395 40.34 5.10 19.43
N GLY A 396 40.90 5.59 18.33
CA GLY A 396 42.34 5.60 18.08
C GLY A 396 42.93 4.24 17.69
N PHE A 397 42.13 3.18 17.61
CA PHE A 397 42.60 1.82 17.33
C PHE A 397 43.07 1.66 15.89
N ASP A 398 44.19 0.96 15.70
CA ASP A 398 44.64 0.58 14.36
C ASP A 398 43.77 -0.54 13.77
N ARG A 399 43.91 -0.83 12.47
CA ARG A 399 43.10 -1.86 11.80
C ARG A 399 43.24 -3.24 12.46
N ARG A 400 44.43 -3.62 12.91
CA ARG A 400 44.66 -4.94 13.53
C ARG A 400 43.99 -5.03 14.88
N GLU A 401 44.05 -3.96 15.67
CA GLU A 401 43.38 -3.85 16.96
C GLU A 401 41.86 -3.94 16.80
N ILE A 402 41.29 -3.23 15.82
CA ILE A 402 39.87 -3.29 15.49
C ILE A 402 39.44 -4.73 15.15
N TYR A 403 40.15 -5.40 14.23
CA TYR A 403 39.82 -6.79 13.89
C TYR A 403 40.01 -7.74 15.08
N LYS A 404 41.09 -7.59 15.85
CA LYS A 404 41.35 -8.43 17.03
C LYS A 404 40.23 -8.30 18.07
N ALA A 405 39.70 -7.10 18.28
CA ALA A 405 38.59 -6.84 19.20
C ALA A 405 37.27 -7.43 18.69
N ALA A 406 37.01 -7.36 17.37
CA ALA A 406 35.75 -7.80 16.78
C ALA A 406 35.71 -9.30 16.43
N LEU A 407 36.86 -9.94 16.17
CA LEU A 407 36.95 -11.26 15.55
C LEU A 407 36.06 -12.34 16.20
N PRO A 408 35.98 -12.48 17.54
CA PRO A 408 35.16 -13.52 18.15
C PRO A 408 33.68 -13.42 17.78
N SER A 409 33.13 -12.21 17.75
CA SER A 409 31.71 -11.96 17.46
C SER A 409 31.45 -11.67 15.98
N LEU A 410 32.47 -11.28 15.22
CA LEU A 410 32.36 -11.00 13.79
C LEU A 410 32.03 -12.26 13.00
N LEU A 411 32.61 -13.40 13.38
CA LEU A 411 32.33 -14.67 12.72
C LEU A 411 30.85 -15.07 12.85
N ASP A 412 30.27 -14.88 14.04
CA ASP A 412 28.85 -15.17 14.27
C ASP A 412 27.95 -14.26 13.43
N GLU A 413 28.25 -12.96 13.35
CA GLU A 413 27.50 -12.01 12.53
C GLU A 413 27.60 -12.34 11.03
N LEU A 414 28.78 -12.71 10.53
CA LEU A 414 28.96 -13.11 9.12
C LEU A 414 28.15 -14.34 8.74
N VAL A 415 27.95 -15.29 9.68
CA VAL A 415 27.06 -16.44 9.47
C VAL A 415 25.59 -16.03 9.55
N CYS A 416 25.21 -15.13 10.45
CA CYS A 416 23.81 -14.68 10.55
C CYS A 416 23.35 -13.81 9.37
N PHE A 417 24.27 -13.12 8.69
CA PHE A 417 23.95 -12.29 7.53
C PHE A 417 23.50 -13.09 6.29
N THR A 418 23.72 -14.41 6.24
CA THR A 418 23.40 -15.25 5.07
C THR A 418 21.95 -15.71 4.99
N ASP A 419 21.17 -15.60 6.06
CA ASP A 419 19.81 -16.17 6.12
C ASP A 419 18.72 -15.28 5.47
N ASP A 420 19.02 -14.01 5.17
CA ASP A 420 18.05 -13.02 4.68
C ASP A 420 18.18 -12.69 3.17
N SER A 421 19.10 -13.33 2.43
CA SER A 421 19.33 -13.06 0.99
C SER A 421 18.75 -14.12 0.04
N ASP A 422 18.21 -13.67 -1.10
CA ASP A 422 17.82 -14.54 -2.23
C ASP A 422 18.93 -15.52 -2.60
N SER A 423 18.57 -16.78 -2.89
CA SER A 423 19.52 -17.88 -3.15
C SER A 423 20.50 -17.61 -4.29
N ASP A 424 20.15 -16.71 -5.20
CA ASP A 424 21.00 -16.33 -6.33
C ASP A 424 22.19 -15.44 -5.93
N GLU A 425 22.05 -14.61 -4.89
CA GLU A 425 23.20 -13.84 -4.33
C GLU A 425 24.16 -14.73 -3.54
N ILE A 426 23.62 -15.75 -2.86
CA ILE A 426 24.40 -16.72 -2.08
C ILE A 426 25.36 -17.52 -2.99
N SER A 427 24.98 -17.78 -4.24
CA SER A 427 25.79 -18.55 -5.19
C SER A 427 26.90 -17.76 -5.90
N LYS A 428 26.80 -16.43 -5.94
CA LYS A 428 27.80 -15.54 -6.56
C LYS A 428 28.85 -15.01 -5.58
N ARG A 429 28.50 -14.95 -4.30
CA ARG A 429 29.40 -14.66 -3.18
C ARG A 429 30.26 -15.89 -2.87
#